data_AF-A0A2D6WM45-F1
#
_entry.id   AF-A0A2D6WM45-F1
#
_cell.length_a   1.000
_cell.length_b   1.000
_cell.length_c   1.000
_cell.angle_alpha   90.00
_cell.angle_beta   90.00
_cell.angle_gamma   90.00
#
_symmetry.space_group_name_H-M   'P 1'
#
loop_
_entity.id
_entity.type
_entity.pdbx_description
1 polymer ?
#
loop_
_entity_poly.entity_id
_entity_poly.type
_entity_poly.pdbx_seq_one_letter_code
_entity_poly.pdbx_strand_id
1 'polypeptide(L)'
;MPVAEEEFEPSHPAGFAEQNMDTSQPKDQHFTIYYGDTGYSYEKLFGAYLKGAQTVSVEDSYIRLPHQIQNFIRFCELMVKLHDVKTINLVTGFDGKDQKEEIVEKFSILQKSLKEHGIDFNYKFSDTVHDREIRLDNGWIIKIGRGFDIYQKPEDWFSIGSSDFDLRFQLQFRLIHSQI
;
A
#
# COMPACT_ATOMS: atom_id res chain seq x y z
N MET A 1 0.45 -11.71 -48.39
CA MET A 1 1.60 -11.51 -47.49
C MET A 1 1.04 -11.48 -46.08
N PRO A 2 1.32 -12.47 -45.22
CA PRO A 2 0.86 -12.43 -43.84
C PRO A 2 1.76 -11.51 -43.03
N VAL A 3 1.15 -10.64 -42.22
CA VAL A 3 1.82 -9.79 -41.24
C VAL A 3 2.20 -10.71 -40.08
N ALA A 4 3.49 -10.76 -39.73
CA ALA A 4 3.96 -11.51 -38.59
C ALA A 4 3.37 -10.91 -37.30
N GLU A 5 2.69 -11.75 -36.52
CA GLU A 5 2.37 -11.46 -35.13
C GLU A 5 3.69 -11.46 -34.36
N GLU A 6 4.09 -10.29 -33.87
CA GLU A 6 5.25 -10.13 -33.00
C GLU A 6 4.84 -10.68 -31.63
N GLU A 7 5.24 -11.92 -31.34
CA GLU A 7 5.08 -12.55 -30.02
C GLU A 7 5.84 -11.71 -28.98
N PHE A 8 5.09 -11.04 -28.11
CA PHE A 8 5.64 -10.37 -26.93
C PHE A 8 6.03 -11.45 -25.92
N GLU A 9 7.29 -11.91 -25.95
CA GLU A 9 7.84 -12.72 -24.87
C GLU A 9 8.03 -11.84 -23.63
N PRO A 10 7.33 -12.07 -22.51
CA PRO A 10 7.68 -11.40 -21.27
C PRO A 10 9.01 -11.99 -20.78
N SER A 11 10.09 -11.24 -21.01
CA SER A 11 11.39 -11.46 -20.38
C SER A 11 11.19 -11.43 -18.87
N HIS A 12 11.01 -12.60 -18.24
CA HIS A 12 11.04 -12.73 -16.80
C HIS A 12 12.51 -12.60 -16.36
N PRO A 13 12.92 -11.55 -15.63
CA PRO A 13 14.08 -11.72 -14.79
C PRO A 13 13.64 -12.63 -13.64
N ALA A 14 14.13 -13.87 -13.69
CA ALA A 14 14.19 -14.76 -12.54
C ALA A 14 14.94 -14.04 -11.41
N GLY A 15 14.18 -13.43 -10.50
CA GLY A 15 14.71 -12.45 -9.55
C GLY A 15 14.27 -12.62 -8.11
N PHE A 16 13.40 -13.59 -7.78
CA PHE A 16 13.20 -14.04 -6.39
C PHE A 16 12.71 -15.50 -6.41
N ALA A 17 13.66 -16.43 -6.49
CA ALA A 17 13.46 -17.74 -5.90
C ALA A 17 13.30 -17.53 -4.38
N GLU A 18 12.18 -18.00 -3.83
CA GLU A 18 12.00 -18.42 -2.44
C GLU A 18 12.90 -17.70 -1.41
N GLN A 19 12.65 -16.42 -1.16
CA GLN A 19 12.92 -15.92 0.19
C GLN A 19 11.79 -16.47 1.05
N ASN A 20 12.05 -17.59 1.71
CA ASN A 20 11.27 -18.00 2.88
C ASN A 20 11.10 -16.75 3.76
N MET A 21 9.88 -16.23 3.85
CA MET A 21 9.53 -15.25 4.89
C MET A 21 9.50 -16.02 6.20
N ASP A 22 10.71 -16.30 6.68
CA ASP A 22 10.99 -16.84 7.99
C ASP A 22 10.22 -15.98 9.00
N THR A 23 9.44 -16.63 9.86
CA THR A 23 8.76 -16.07 11.03
C THR A 23 9.72 -15.44 12.04
N SER A 24 11.01 -15.35 11.70
CA SER A 24 11.99 -14.40 12.22
C SER A 24 11.41 -13.00 12.45
N GLN A 25 11.85 -12.37 13.54
CA GLN A 25 11.43 -11.03 13.92
C GLN A 25 11.71 -10.02 12.79
N PRO A 26 10.84 -8.99 12.64
CA PRO A 26 11.09 -7.92 11.68
C PRO A 26 12.46 -7.29 11.94
N LYS A 27 13.19 -7.00 10.87
CA LYS A 27 14.52 -6.39 10.87
C LYS A 27 14.57 -5.22 9.88
N ASP A 28 15.56 -4.35 10.02
CA ASP A 28 15.81 -3.28 9.06
C ASP A 28 16.07 -3.88 7.67
N GLN A 29 15.33 -3.40 6.68
CA GLN A 29 15.38 -3.94 5.31
C GLN A 29 15.11 -2.88 4.27
N HIS A 30 15.91 -2.89 3.20
CA HIS A 30 15.79 -2.00 2.08
C HIS A 30 15.49 -2.83 0.83
N PHE A 31 14.38 -2.53 0.17
CA PHE A 31 13.95 -3.20 -1.05
C PHE A 31 13.94 -2.22 -2.22
N THR A 32 14.33 -2.72 -3.38
CA THR A 32 14.02 -2.08 -4.66
C THR A 32 13.14 -3.05 -5.43
N ILE A 33 11.89 -2.65 -5.63
CA ILE A 33 10.92 -3.38 -6.44
C ILE A 33 11.01 -2.79 -7.84
N TYR A 34 11.21 -3.63 -8.84
CA TYR A 34 11.36 -3.22 -10.22
C TYR A 34 10.01 -3.18 -10.95
N TYR A 35 10.00 -2.46 -12.06
CA TYR A 35 8.81 -2.37 -12.89
C TYR A 35 8.48 -3.74 -13.48
N GLY A 36 7.23 -4.19 -13.29
CA GLY A 36 6.77 -5.49 -13.77
C GLY A 36 7.01 -6.64 -12.80
N ASP A 37 7.55 -6.37 -11.61
CA ASP A 37 7.62 -7.38 -10.56
C ASP A 37 6.21 -7.74 -10.02
N THR A 38 6.07 -8.93 -9.45
CA THR A 38 4.85 -9.41 -8.76
C THR A 38 5.22 -9.99 -7.40
N GLY A 39 4.23 -10.37 -6.60
CA GLY A 39 4.45 -11.00 -5.30
C GLY A 39 4.64 -10.03 -4.14
N TYR A 40 4.30 -8.75 -4.33
CA TYR A 40 4.49 -7.68 -3.35
C TYR A 40 3.16 -7.07 -2.89
N SER A 41 2.25 -7.90 -2.35
CA SER A 41 1.06 -7.38 -1.66
C SER A 41 1.43 -6.64 -0.37
N TYR A 42 0.49 -5.83 0.14
CA TYR A 42 0.67 -5.15 1.42
C TYR A 42 0.87 -6.08 2.60
N GLU A 43 0.29 -7.28 2.57
CA GLU A 43 0.53 -8.28 3.60
C GLU A 43 2.00 -8.69 3.67
N LYS A 44 2.60 -8.94 2.51
CA LYS A 44 4.03 -9.27 2.38
C LYS A 44 4.95 -8.10 2.69
N LEU A 45 4.56 -6.89 2.29
CA LEU A 45 5.39 -5.71 2.50
C LEU A 45 5.37 -5.24 3.96
N PHE A 46 4.22 -5.32 4.65
CA PHE A 46 4.03 -4.65 5.94
C PHE A 46 3.59 -5.57 7.08
N GLY A 47 3.05 -6.75 6.77
CA GLY A 47 2.36 -7.60 7.75
C GLY A 47 3.23 -8.00 8.94
N ALA A 48 4.50 -8.32 8.71
CA ALA A 48 5.44 -8.66 9.78
C ALA A 48 5.74 -7.48 10.73
N TYR A 49 5.77 -6.26 10.19
CA TYR A 49 6.11 -5.03 10.92
C TYR A 49 4.92 -4.47 11.71
N LEU A 50 3.69 -4.74 11.24
CA LEU A 50 2.46 -4.32 11.91
C LEU A 50 2.11 -5.11 13.17
N LYS A 51 2.69 -6.31 13.36
CA LYS A 51 2.43 -7.14 14.54
C LYS A 51 2.78 -6.40 15.83
N GLY A 52 1.83 -6.38 16.76
CA GLY A 52 1.94 -5.70 18.04
C GLY A 52 1.83 -4.17 17.98
N ALA A 53 1.68 -3.54 16.81
CA ALA A 53 1.41 -2.11 16.71
C ALA A 53 -0.07 -1.83 17.07
N GLN A 54 -0.32 -0.86 17.94
CA GLN A 54 -1.69 -0.41 18.26
C GLN A 54 -2.09 0.86 17.51
N THR A 55 -1.11 1.67 17.14
CA THR A 55 -1.30 2.96 16.47
C THR A 55 -0.44 3.03 15.22
N VAL A 56 -1.09 3.29 14.09
CA VAL A 56 -0.45 3.48 12.80
C VAL A 56 -0.66 4.92 12.35
N SER A 57 0.44 5.64 12.10
CA SER A 57 0.39 7.00 11.56
C SER A 57 0.97 7.02 10.16
N VAL A 58 0.17 7.46 9.20
CA VAL A 58 0.48 7.45 7.77
C VAL A 58 0.54 8.89 7.27
N GLU A 59 1.63 9.23 6.60
CA GLU A 59 1.77 10.45 5.81
C GLU A 59 1.95 10.05 4.36
N ASP A 60 0.99 10.43 3.52
CA ASP A 60 1.07 10.25 2.07
C ASP A 60 0.22 11.33 1.41
N SER A 61 0.88 12.25 0.71
CA SER A 61 0.22 13.39 0.09
C SER A 61 -0.72 13.00 -1.06
N TYR A 62 -0.66 11.78 -1.57
CA TYR A 62 -1.38 11.35 -2.77
C TYR A 62 -2.56 10.42 -2.50
N ILE A 63 -3.14 10.34 -1.30
CA ILE A 63 -4.37 9.54 -1.10
C ILE A 63 -5.60 10.39 -1.50
N ARG A 64 -5.81 10.56 -2.81
CA ARG A 64 -6.81 11.49 -3.37
C ARG A 64 -7.73 10.88 -4.43
N LEU A 65 -7.17 10.09 -5.34
CA LEU A 65 -7.89 9.46 -6.43
C LEU A 65 -8.55 8.15 -5.97
N PRO A 66 -9.62 7.69 -6.63
CA PRO A 66 -10.33 6.48 -6.24
C PRO A 66 -9.42 5.25 -6.05
N HIS A 67 -8.49 5.00 -6.97
CA HIS A 67 -7.57 3.86 -6.85
C HIS A 67 -6.57 4.01 -5.70
N GLN A 68 -6.13 5.24 -5.38
CA GLN A 68 -5.23 5.51 -4.25
C GLN A 68 -5.96 5.26 -2.92
N ILE A 69 -7.22 5.68 -2.83
CA ILE A 69 -8.08 5.40 -1.67
C ILE A 69 -8.31 3.88 -1.54
N GLN A 70 -8.57 3.18 -2.65
CA GLN A 70 -8.70 1.72 -2.62
C GLN A 70 -7.42 1.01 -2.16
N ASN A 71 -6.26 1.50 -2.59
CA ASN A 71 -4.99 1.00 -2.09
C ASN A 71 -4.83 1.26 -0.58
N PHE A 72 -5.18 2.44 -0.09
CA PHE A 72 -5.19 2.69 1.35
C PHE A 72 -6.16 1.77 2.11
N ILE A 73 -7.36 1.51 1.55
CA ILE A 73 -8.32 0.57 2.13
C ILE A 73 -7.73 -0.83 2.25
N ARG A 74 -7.03 -1.34 1.23
CA ARG A 74 -6.34 -2.64 1.30
C ARG A 74 -5.31 -2.69 2.43
N PHE A 75 -4.64 -1.58 2.71
CA PHE A 75 -3.73 -1.48 3.85
C PHE A 75 -4.49 -1.51 5.18
N CYS A 76 -5.65 -0.84 5.28
CA CYS A 76 -6.52 -0.95 6.45
C CYS A 76 -7.08 -2.37 6.64
N GLU A 77 -7.45 -3.06 5.56
CA GLU A 77 -7.92 -4.45 5.61
C GLU A 77 -6.87 -5.39 6.21
N LEU A 78 -5.59 -5.16 5.89
CA LEU A 78 -4.48 -5.89 6.52
C LEU A 78 -4.46 -5.66 8.04
N MET A 79 -4.66 -4.44 8.50
CA MET A 79 -4.72 -4.13 9.94
C MET A 79 -5.90 -4.81 10.63
N VAL A 80 -7.06 -4.83 9.97
CA VAL A 80 -8.25 -5.56 10.46
C VAL A 80 -7.95 -7.05 10.60
N LYS A 81 -7.25 -7.66 9.64
CA LYS A 81 -6.85 -9.08 9.68
C LYS A 81 -5.86 -9.40 10.81
N LEU A 82 -4.97 -8.46 11.14
CA LEU A 82 -3.95 -8.65 12.18
C LEU A 82 -4.50 -8.45 13.60
N HIS A 83 -5.63 -7.77 13.77
CA HIS A 83 -6.34 -7.54 15.04
C HIS A 83 -5.59 -6.74 16.13
N ASP A 84 -4.32 -6.39 15.92
CA ASP A 84 -3.51 -5.63 16.91
C ASP A 84 -3.80 -4.12 16.90
N VAL A 85 -4.04 -3.56 15.71
CA VAL A 85 -4.18 -2.10 15.49
C VAL A 85 -5.54 -1.60 15.97
N LYS A 86 -5.53 -0.49 16.71
CA LYS A 86 -6.74 0.18 17.22
C LYS A 86 -6.94 1.58 16.67
N THR A 87 -5.86 2.25 16.27
CA THR A 87 -5.93 3.63 15.78
C THR A 87 -5.14 3.78 14.47
N ILE A 88 -5.77 4.40 13.47
CA ILE A 88 -5.13 4.79 12.22
C ILE A 88 -5.22 6.31 12.09
N ASN A 89 -4.08 6.98 11.95
CA ASN A 89 -4.00 8.41 11.69
C ASN A 89 -3.47 8.63 10.28
N LEU A 90 -4.22 9.30 9.41
CA LEU A 90 -3.78 9.65 8.07
C LEU A 90 -3.57 11.16 7.94
N VAL A 91 -2.45 11.58 7.35
CA VAL A 91 -2.27 12.92 6.81
C VAL A 91 -2.08 12.82 5.31
N THR A 92 -2.99 13.45 4.56
CA THR A 92 -2.98 13.44 3.08
C THR A 92 -3.19 14.85 2.52
N GLY A 93 -2.90 15.02 1.23
CA GLY A 93 -3.15 16.28 0.53
C GLY A 93 -4.47 16.31 -0.22
N PHE A 94 -4.76 17.45 -0.87
CA PHE A 94 -5.90 17.67 -1.75
C PHE A 94 -5.53 18.74 -2.80
N ASP A 95 -6.11 18.70 -3.99
CA ASP A 95 -5.83 19.66 -5.07
C ASP A 95 -6.92 20.73 -5.26
N GLY A 96 -8.14 20.48 -4.76
CA GLY A 96 -9.28 21.39 -4.94
C GLY A 96 -10.39 21.13 -3.93
N LYS A 97 -11.34 22.08 -3.82
CA LYS A 97 -12.47 21.97 -2.88
C LYS A 97 -13.38 20.80 -3.22
N ASP A 98 -13.77 20.65 -4.48
CA ASP A 98 -14.66 19.58 -4.93
C ASP A 98 -14.04 18.19 -4.67
N GLN A 99 -12.77 18.02 -5.01
CA GLN A 99 -12.03 16.78 -4.73
C GLN A 99 -11.96 16.51 -3.22
N LYS A 100 -11.75 17.53 -2.39
CA LYS A 100 -11.71 17.39 -0.93
C LYS A 100 -13.04 16.91 -0.39
N GLU A 101 -14.17 17.43 -0.87
CA GLU A 101 -15.51 16.99 -0.48
C GLU A 101 -15.73 15.51 -0.83
N GLU A 102 -15.37 15.08 -2.04
CA GLU A 102 -15.46 13.66 -2.42
C GLU A 102 -14.58 12.75 -1.55
N ILE A 103 -13.37 13.19 -1.19
CA ILE A 103 -12.48 12.42 -0.31
C ILE A 103 -13.09 12.31 1.09
N VAL A 104 -13.67 13.40 1.61
CA VAL A 104 -14.33 13.42 2.93
C VAL A 104 -15.50 12.43 2.97
N GLU A 105 -16.32 12.36 1.92
CA GLU A 105 -17.41 11.38 1.83
C GLU A 105 -16.88 9.94 1.87
N LYS A 106 -15.87 9.63 1.06
CA LYS A 106 -15.23 8.30 1.02
C LYS A 106 -14.58 7.94 2.35
N PHE A 107 -13.89 8.87 3.00
CA PHE A 107 -13.29 8.66 4.31
C PHE A 107 -14.33 8.52 5.42
N SER A 108 -15.48 9.18 5.33
CA SER A 108 -16.57 8.97 6.29
C SER A 108 -17.12 7.53 6.22
N ILE A 109 -17.24 6.98 5.02
CA ILE A 109 -17.63 5.57 4.81
C ILE A 109 -16.57 4.65 5.43
N LEU A 110 -15.29 4.90 5.14
CA LEU A 110 -14.18 4.13 5.69
C LEU A 110 -14.11 4.21 7.22
N GLN A 111 -14.31 5.39 7.81
CA GLN A 111 -14.36 5.56 9.27
C GLN A 111 -15.43 4.68 9.91
N LYS A 112 -16.65 4.66 9.35
CA LYS A 112 -17.74 3.82 9.86
C LYS A 112 -17.40 2.34 9.76
N SER A 113 -16.91 1.90 8.60
CA SER A 113 -16.51 0.51 8.36
C SER A 113 -15.41 0.06 9.33
N LEU A 114 -14.35 0.85 9.50
CA LEU A 114 -13.27 0.55 10.45
C LEU A 114 -13.75 0.54 11.91
N LYS A 115 -14.71 1.41 12.26
CA LYS A 115 -15.28 1.44 13.61
C LYS A 115 -16.02 0.15 13.95
N GLU A 116 -16.68 -0.48 13.00
CA GLU A 116 -17.33 -1.80 13.17
C GLU A 116 -16.31 -2.91 13.48
N HIS A 117 -15.06 -2.73 13.03
CA HIS A 117 -13.93 -3.60 13.36
C HIS A 117 -13.14 -3.14 14.61
N GLY A 118 -13.63 -2.15 15.34
CA GLY A 118 -12.97 -1.65 16.56
C GLY A 118 -11.76 -0.74 16.31
N ILE A 119 -11.59 -0.23 15.08
CA ILE A 119 -10.49 0.64 14.70
C ILE A 119 -10.97 2.08 14.57
N ASP A 120 -10.32 3.01 15.28
CA ASP A 120 -10.54 4.43 15.16
C ASP A 120 -9.70 5.02 14.03
N PHE A 121 -10.35 5.50 12.98
CA PHE A 121 -9.70 6.16 11.85
C PHE A 121 -9.83 7.68 11.95
N ASN A 122 -8.70 8.37 12.04
CA ASN A 122 -8.58 9.82 12.03
C ASN A 122 -7.84 10.26 10.77
N TYR A 123 -8.27 11.36 10.15
CA TYR A 123 -7.55 11.93 9.02
C TYR A 123 -7.43 13.45 9.13
N LYS A 124 -6.36 13.99 8.56
CA LYS A 124 -6.11 15.42 8.40
C LYS A 124 -5.65 15.71 6.98
N PHE A 125 -6.04 16.87 6.49
CA PHE A 125 -5.53 17.39 5.23
C PHE A 125 -4.37 18.33 5.49
N SER A 126 -3.30 18.21 4.69
CA SER A 126 -2.17 19.12 4.70
C SER A 126 -1.64 19.35 3.28
N ASP A 127 -1.32 20.60 2.99
CA ASP A 127 -0.71 21.07 1.75
C ASP A 127 0.83 20.99 1.78
N THR A 128 1.43 20.81 2.96
CA THR A 128 2.89 20.80 3.18
C THR A 128 3.48 19.42 3.37
N VAL A 129 2.66 18.36 3.38
CA VAL A 129 3.14 16.99 3.50
C VAL A 129 3.67 16.52 2.13
N HIS A 130 4.92 16.10 2.12
CA HIS A 130 5.56 15.49 0.95
C HIS A 130 6.18 14.13 1.28
N ASP A 131 6.36 13.84 2.57
CA ASP A 131 6.92 12.58 3.03
C ASP A 131 5.89 11.45 2.86
N ARG A 132 6.40 10.30 2.41
CA ARG A 132 5.65 9.05 2.23
C ARG A 132 6.15 8.08 3.28
N GLU A 133 5.57 8.16 4.46
CA GLU A 133 6.05 7.47 5.64
C GLU A 133 4.89 6.85 6.44
N ILE A 134 5.13 5.65 6.97
CA ILE A 134 4.28 4.98 7.92
C ILE A 134 5.08 4.85 9.22
N ARG A 135 4.55 5.38 10.32
CA ARG A 135 5.11 5.30 11.66
C ARG A 135 4.23 4.39 12.51
N LEU A 136 4.85 3.40 13.14
CA LEU A 136 4.21 2.42 14.01
C LEU A 136 4.64 2.66 15.45
N ASP A 137 3.71 2.58 16.40
CA ASP A 137 4.01 2.77 17.83
C ASP A 137 4.82 1.64 18.47
N ASN A 138 5.03 0.53 17.75
CA ASN A 138 5.96 -0.52 18.11
C ASN A 138 7.42 -0.20 17.70
N GLY A 139 7.70 1.02 17.22
CA GLY A 139 9.05 1.52 16.95
C GLY A 139 9.52 1.35 15.50
N TRP A 140 8.65 0.96 14.58
CA TRP A 140 8.99 0.83 13.16
C TRP A 140 8.59 2.07 12.35
N ILE A 141 9.47 2.46 11.44
CA ILE A 141 9.22 3.44 10.39
C ILE A 141 9.38 2.76 9.04
N ILE A 142 8.40 2.97 8.15
CA ILE A 142 8.38 2.44 6.80
C ILE A 142 8.29 3.59 5.81
N LYS A 143 9.31 3.78 4.98
CA LYS A 143 9.34 4.81 3.94
C LYS A 143 9.10 4.19 2.56
N ILE A 144 8.09 4.68 1.86
CA ILE A 144 7.68 4.15 0.55
C ILE A 144 7.94 5.19 -0.53
N GLY A 145 8.85 4.90 -1.46
CA GLY A 145 9.26 5.86 -2.48
C GLY A 145 8.12 6.38 -3.36
N ARG A 146 7.00 5.64 -3.48
CA ARG A 146 5.80 6.02 -4.24
C ARG A 146 4.54 6.27 -3.39
N GLY A 147 4.59 6.00 -2.08
CA GLY A 147 3.39 5.97 -1.25
C GLY A 147 2.57 4.71 -1.51
N PHE A 148 1.25 4.78 -1.38
CA PHE A 148 0.35 3.64 -1.59
C PHE A 148 -0.01 3.37 -3.07
N ASP A 149 0.55 4.12 -4.02
CA ASP A 149 0.28 3.92 -5.46
C ASP A 149 1.41 3.14 -6.14
N ILE A 150 1.55 1.86 -5.74
CA ILE A 150 2.64 0.97 -6.17
C ILE A 150 2.24 -0.01 -7.26
N TYR A 151 0.96 -0.23 -7.51
CA TYR A 151 0.49 -1.25 -8.45
C TYR A 151 0.24 -0.68 -9.85
N GLN A 152 0.50 -1.48 -10.88
CA GLN A 152 0.13 -1.14 -12.25
C GLN A 152 -1.37 -1.32 -12.47
N LYS A 153 -1.95 -0.48 -13.34
CA LYS A 153 -3.31 -0.70 -13.85
C LYS A 153 -3.35 -2.05 -14.59
N PRO A 154 -4.40 -2.87 -14.42
CA PRO A 154 -4.50 -4.10 -15.22
C PRO A 154 -4.69 -3.74 -16.68
N GLU A 155 -4.27 -4.63 -17.57
CA GLU A 155 -4.71 -4.58 -18.97
C GLU A 155 -6.24 -4.67 -19.05
N ASP A 156 -6.81 -5.62 -18.32
CA ASP A 156 -8.26 -5.85 -18.23
C ASP A 156 -8.67 -6.25 -16.80
N TRP A 157 -9.81 -5.76 -16.31
CA TRP A 157 -10.29 -6.06 -14.95
C TRP A 157 -10.75 -7.51 -14.74
N PHE A 158 -10.89 -8.28 -15.82
CA PHE A 158 -11.18 -9.72 -15.80
C PHE A 158 -9.91 -10.58 -15.91
N SER A 159 -8.71 -9.97 -15.99
CA SER A 159 -7.45 -10.70 -16.02
C SER A 159 -6.95 -11.10 -14.63
N ILE A 160 -6.08 -12.12 -14.59
CA ILE A 160 -5.38 -12.52 -13.36
C ILE A 160 -4.53 -11.35 -12.82
N GLY A 161 -4.50 -11.19 -11.50
CA GLY A 161 -3.94 -10.01 -10.83
C GLY A 161 -4.95 -8.89 -10.62
N SER A 162 -6.15 -8.97 -11.21
CA SER A 162 -7.17 -7.92 -11.03
C SER A 162 -7.66 -7.78 -9.59
N SER A 163 -7.91 -8.91 -8.92
CA SER A 163 -8.41 -8.97 -7.54
C SER A 163 -7.31 -9.26 -6.52
N ASP A 164 -6.43 -10.20 -6.85
CA ASP A 164 -5.29 -10.60 -6.02
C ASP A 164 -4.05 -9.78 -6.35
N PHE A 165 -3.63 -8.96 -5.39
CA PHE A 165 -2.54 -8.01 -5.56
C PHE A 165 -1.16 -8.63 -5.36
N ASP A 166 -1.09 -9.90 -4.93
CA ASP A 166 0.14 -10.67 -5.06
C ASP A 166 0.45 -11.01 -6.52
N LEU A 167 -0.56 -11.17 -7.37
CA LEU A 167 -0.38 -11.48 -8.79
C LEU A 167 -0.35 -10.21 -9.66
N ARG A 168 -0.38 -9.04 -9.04
CA ARG A 168 -0.45 -7.74 -9.70
C ARG A 168 0.95 -7.20 -10.00
N PHE A 169 1.17 -6.80 -11.25
CA PHE A 169 2.38 -6.10 -11.66
C PHE A 169 2.59 -4.80 -10.88
N GLN A 170 3.83 -4.54 -10.48
CA GLN A 170 4.23 -3.39 -9.68
C GLN A 170 4.88 -2.31 -10.54
N LEU A 171 4.69 -1.06 -10.13
CA LEU A 171 5.50 0.06 -10.56
C LEU A 171 6.85 -0.01 -9.83
N GLN A 172 7.90 0.59 -10.39
CA GLN A 172 9.19 0.61 -9.70
C GLN A 172 9.15 1.52 -8.47
N PHE A 173 9.54 1.01 -7.30
CA PHE A 173 9.68 1.81 -6.07
C PHE A 173 10.77 1.27 -5.14
N ARG A 174 11.18 2.12 -4.19
CA ARG A 174 12.03 1.71 -3.06
C ARG A 174 11.20 1.67 -1.79
N LEU A 175 11.46 0.67 -0.96
CA LEU A 175 10.82 0.50 0.34
C LEU A 175 11.91 0.34 1.40
N ILE A 176 11.80 1.10 2.48
CA ILE A 176 12.76 1.06 3.58
C ILE A 176 12.00 0.81 4.88
N HIS A 177 12.38 -0.25 5.59
CA HIS A 177 11.98 -0.50 6.97
C HIS A 177 13.15 -0.16 7.88
N SER A 178 12.90 0.66 8.88
CA SER A 178 13.89 1.10 9.87
C SER A 178 13.27 1.18 11.25
N GLN A 179 13.99 0.78 12.28
CA GLN A 179 13.60 0.98 13.68
C GLN A 179 13.97 2.39 14.19
N ILE A 180 13.17 2.93 15.11
CA ILE A 180 13.41 4.20 15.84
C ILE A 180 14.42 3.99 16.97
#